data_AF-A0AA36EID6-F1
#
_entry.id   AF-A0AA36EID6-F1
#
_cell.length_a   1.000
_cell.length_b   1.000
_cell.length_c   1.000
_cell.angle_alpha   90.00
_cell.angle_beta   90.00
_cell.angle_gamma   90.00
#
_symmetry.space_group_name_H-M   'P 1'
#
loop_
_entity.id
_entity.type
_entity.pdbx_description
1 polymer ?
#
loop_
_entity_poly.entity_id
_entity_poly.type
_entity_poly.pdbx_seq_one_letter_code
_entity_poly.pdbx_strand_id
1 'polypeptide(L)'
;MVVERVFEDGAEEGENTIGMEKMGVIQFRSCNTTNHIHQAQALVTTHGFEHNRHITPSLVSACAEIKNIAHARRVFDQISDPNTAPWNAMFKGYIGNEMYLDVLILFRRMININVKPNYFTIPIVLKSCAKLSALKDGERLHCFVVKVGFKSNPFVGTTLIDMYCSGGIISSAYKVFNEISLRNVVTWTSMIRGYISSGDINSARQLFNLAPERDIVMWNTMVSGYIVSCNMNAARELFDVIPNRDLMSWNTLLNGYANNGDMKGCKNLFDEMPERNFFSWNALIGGYAHNSQFMEVLDTFKTMLNESNVQPNDATLAIVLSACSKLGALELGKWVHVYAQNNGYKDNTYIANSLIDMYAKCGVITNAIDVFRSMSKKDVISWNSVINALAMHGHGSIALKIFHEMKISKQKPDGITFIGVICACSHMGLVKDGFNHFNSMINDYLIVPQMEHYGCMVDLLARAGLIDEAMEFITKMPLKPDNVIWTNLLSASRIYKKIDVAELCLERLIEIEPDNPSNYVMLSNIYGDVKRWDDLAKSKVAMRNTGVKKLPGCSLIEVDDGVVEFYAFDERHLKREEIYSALRGLMRLSKVEQVMEYEVGEN
;
A
#
# COMPACT_ATOMS: atom_id res chain seq x y z
N MET A 1 6.49 -39.19 -21.77
CA MET A 1 6.10 -40.46 -21.10
C MET A 1 4.59 -40.65 -20.90
N VAL A 2 3.87 -39.91 -20.05
CA VAL A 2 2.40 -40.14 -19.89
C VAL A 2 1.58 -39.61 -21.07
N VAL A 3 2.05 -38.54 -21.74
CA VAL A 3 1.34 -37.96 -22.89
C VAL A 3 1.55 -38.77 -24.18
N GLU A 4 2.72 -39.39 -24.36
CA GLU A 4 3.05 -40.19 -25.56
C GLU A 4 2.29 -41.51 -25.60
N ARG A 5 2.19 -42.24 -24.48
CA ARG A 5 1.48 -43.54 -24.43
C ARG A 5 -0.01 -43.44 -24.78
N VAL A 6 -0.66 -42.30 -24.50
CA VAL A 6 -2.10 -42.14 -24.68
C VAL A 6 -2.48 -41.83 -26.14
N PHE A 7 -1.60 -41.17 -26.89
CA PHE A 7 -1.80 -40.99 -28.33
C PHE A 7 -1.49 -42.28 -29.12
N GLU A 8 -0.55 -43.10 -28.64
CA GLU A 8 -0.26 -44.42 -29.20
C GLU A 8 -1.38 -45.44 -28.90
N ASP A 9 -1.87 -45.53 -27.66
CA ASP A 9 -2.89 -46.51 -27.26
C ASP A 9 -4.28 -46.28 -27.90
N GLY A 10 -4.61 -45.07 -28.35
CA GLY A 10 -5.88 -44.78 -29.02
C GLY A 10 -5.83 -44.81 -30.55
N ALA A 11 -4.67 -45.05 -31.15
CA ALA A 11 -4.54 -45.22 -32.60
C ALA A 11 -4.90 -46.65 -33.06
N GLU A 12 -4.97 -47.62 -32.13
CA GLU A 12 -5.26 -49.03 -32.45
C GLU A 12 -6.75 -49.43 -32.39
N GLU A 13 -7.65 -48.58 -31.91
CA GLU A 13 -9.10 -48.86 -31.90
C GLU A 13 -9.91 -47.77 -32.63
N GLY A 14 -10.40 -48.12 -33.83
CA GLY A 14 -11.13 -47.24 -34.76
C GLY A 14 -12.48 -46.69 -34.30
N GLU A 15 -12.77 -46.66 -32.99
CA GLU A 15 -14.00 -46.12 -32.42
C GLU A 15 -13.73 -45.36 -31.11
N ASN A 16 -13.04 -44.20 -31.11
CA ASN A 16 -13.17 -43.21 -30.02
C ASN A 16 -12.48 -41.85 -30.28
N THR A 17 -12.83 -41.16 -31.36
CA THR A 17 -12.41 -39.75 -31.58
C THR A 17 -12.88 -38.84 -30.44
N ILE A 18 -14.05 -39.12 -29.86
CA ILE A 18 -14.63 -38.40 -28.71
C ILE A 18 -13.87 -38.70 -27.40
N GLY A 19 -13.30 -39.90 -27.27
CA GLY A 19 -12.49 -40.32 -26.11
C GLY A 19 -11.14 -39.61 -26.08
N MET A 20 -10.44 -39.56 -27.22
CA MET A 20 -9.17 -38.83 -27.37
C MET A 20 -9.33 -37.32 -27.13
N GLU A 21 -10.43 -36.71 -27.60
CA GLU A 21 -10.73 -35.30 -27.38
C GLU A 21 -10.96 -34.96 -25.89
N LYS A 22 -11.70 -35.81 -25.16
CA LYS A 22 -11.90 -35.63 -23.70
C LYS A 22 -10.61 -35.82 -22.91
N MET A 23 -9.76 -36.77 -23.30
CA MET A 23 -8.52 -37.09 -22.59
C MET A 23 -7.45 -36.00 -22.81
N GLY A 24 -7.32 -35.46 -24.03
CA GLY A 24 -6.44 -34.32 -24.33
C GLY A 24 -6.80 -33.05 -23.56
N VAL A 25 -8.09 -32.71 -23.46
CA VAL A 25 -8.58 -31.54 -22.69
C VAL A 25 -8.26 -31.64 -21.19
N ILE A 26 -8.31 -32.84 -20.61
CA ILE A 26 -7.98 -33.08 -19.20
C ILE A 26 -6.48 -32.92 -18.95
N GLN A 27 -5.63 -33.35 -19.90
CA GLN A 27 -4.18 -33.35 -19.72
C GLN A 27 -3.55 -31.96 -19.91
N PHE A 28 -4.09 -31.10 -20.80
CA PHE A 28 -3.60 -29.71 -20.93
C PHE A 28 -3.82 -28.87 -19.67
N ARG A 29 -4.83 -29.17 -18.86
CA ARG A 29 -5.05 -28.53 -17.53
C ARG A 29 -3.99 -28.92 -16.49
N SER A 30 -3.16 -29.93 -16.76
CA SER A 30 -2.07 -30.38 -15.89
C SER A 30 -0.69 -29.88 -16.34
N CYS A 31 -0.64 -29.04 -17.38
CA CYS A 31 0.60 -28.43 -17.84
C CYS A 31 1.02 -27.30 -16.89
N ASN A 32 2.06 -27.56 -16.08
CA ASN A 32 2.56 -26.60 -15.08
C ASN A 32 3.88 -25.92 -15.49
N THR A 33 4.48 -26.31 -16.62
CA THR A 33 5.76 -25.77 -17.10
C THR A 33 5.74 -25.47 -18.60
N THR A 34 6.58 -24.53 -19.04
CA THR A 34 6.76 -24.18 -20.47
C THR A 34 7.20 -25.37 -21.32
N ASN A 35 7.97 -26.30 -20.75
CA ASN A 35 8.40 -27.52 -21.46
C ASN A 35 7.24 -28.47 -21.74
N HIS A 36 6.28 -28.60 -20.81
CA HIS A 36 5.08 -29.39 -21.04
C HIS A 36 4.22 -28.80 -22.16
N ILE A 37 4.14 -27.46 -22.28
CA ILE A 37 3.45 -26.80 -23.38
C ILE A 37 4.13 -27.09 -24.73
N HIS A 38 5.46 -26.97 -24.82
CA HIS A 38 6.16 -27.23 -26.08
C HIS A 38 6.01 -28.70 -26.51
N GLN A 39 6.03 -29.65 -25.57
CA GLN A 39 5.75 -31.07 -25.84
C GLN A 39 4.31 -31.28 -26.32
N ALA A 40 3.34 -30.66 -25.64
CA ALA A 40 1.94 -30.64 -26.04
C ALA A 40 1.75 -30.09 -27.46
N GLN A 41 2.38 -28.96 -27.80
CA GLN A 41 2.30 -28.38 -29.13
C GLN A 41 2.96 -29.27 -30.20
N ALA A 42 4.13 -29.85 -29.89
CA ALA A 42 4.78 -30.79 -30.80
C ALA A 42 3.88 -31.99 -31.11
N LEU A 43 3.18 -32.53 -30.11
CA LEU A 43 2.21 -33.62 -30.29
C LEU A 43 1.00 -33.22 -31.13
N VAL A 44 0.49 -32.00 -30.94
CA VAL A 44 -0.61 -31.46 -31.76
C VAL A 44 -0.19 -31.34 -33.23
N THR A 45 1.04 -30.91 -33.49
CA THR A 45 1.60 -30.79 -34.84
C THR A 45 1.90 -32.15 -35.47
N THR A 46 2.52 -33.08 -34.74
CA THR A 46 2.85 -34.41 -35.29
C THR A 46 1.62 -35.23 -35.64
N HIS A 47 0.52 -35.07 -34.91
CA HIS A 47 -0.73 -35.78 -35.16
C HIS A 47 -1.74 -34.99 -36.01
N GLY A 48 -1.36 -33.81 -36.52
CA GLY A 48 -2.20 -33.01 -37.44
C GLY A 48 -3.45 -32.39 -36.80
N PHE A 49 -3.48 -32.21 -35.48
CA PHE A 49 -4.62 -31.64 -34.75
C PHE A 49 -4.59 -30.11 -34.65
N GLU A 50 -3.76 -29.43 -35.43
CA GLU A 50 -3.53 -27.98 -35.36
C GLU A 50 -4.81 -27.14 -35.54
N HIS A 51 -5.79 -27.70 -36.26
CA HIS A 51 -7.08 -27.08 -36.55
C HIS A 51 -8.25 -27.69 -35.77
N ASN A 52 -7.98 -28.55 -34.78
CA ASN A 52 -9.04 -29.20 -34.00
C ASN A 52 -9.75 -28.17 -33.08
N ARG A 53 -11.08 -28.17 -33.15
CA ARG A 53 -11.97 -27.19 -32.49
C ARG A 53 -11.98 -27.26 -30.95
N HIS A 54 -11.45 -28.32 -30.36
CA HIS A 54 -11.44 -28.56 -28.90
C HIS A 54 -10.02 -28.56 -28.31
N ILE A 55 -9.04 -29.05 -29.07
CA ILE A 55 -7.64 -29.17 -28.64
C ILE A 55 -6.95 -27.80 -28.65
N THR A 56 -7.10 -27.02 -29.73
CA THR A 56 -6.39 -25.74 -29.89
C THR A 56 -6.81 -24.66 -28.86
N PRO A 57 -8.10 -24.47 -28.51
CA PRO A 57 -8.49 -23.56 -27.41
C PRO A 57 -7.96 -23.99 -26.04
N SER A 58 -7.87 -25.29 -25.80
CA SER A 58 -7.38 -25.86 -24.54
C SER A 58 -5.87 -25.63 -24.40
N LEU A 59 -5.11 -25.78 -25.50
CA LEU A 59 -3.70 -25.43 -25.56
C LEU A 59 -3.47 -23.93 -25.33
N VAL A 60 -4.28 -23.05 -25.94
CA VAL A 60 -4.21 -21.59 -25.70
C VAL A 60 -4.50 -21.24 -24.23
N SER A 61 -5.48 -21.88 -23.60
CA SER A 61 -5.78 -21.69 -22.17
C SER A 61 -4.62 -22.12 -21.28
N ALA A 62 -4.05 -23.30 -21.53
CA ALA A 62 -2.89 -23.81 -20.80
C ALA A 62 -1.67 -22.88 -20.95
N CYS A 63 -1.40 -22.35 -22.15
CA CYS A 63 -0.34 -21.38 -22.36
C CYS A 63 -0.53 -20.07 -21.58
N ALA A 64 -1.78 -19.62 -21.48
CA ALA A 64 -2.13 -18.41 -20.76
C ALA A 64 -2.04 -18.56 -19.23
N GLU A 65 -2.38 -19.73 -18.70
CA GLU A 65 -2.30 -20.05 -17.26
C GLU A 65 -0.84 -20.07 -16.75
N ILE A 66 0.13 -20.44 -17.60
CA ILE A 66 1.57 -20.39 -17.28
C ILE A 66 2.19 -19.01 -17.59
N LYS A 67 1.38 -17.97 -17.76
CA LYS A 67 1.80 -16.58 -18.07
C LYS A 67 2.67 -16.42 -19.32
N ASN A 68 2.70 -17.40 -20.23
CA ASN A 68 3.41 -17.29 -21.51
C ASN A 68 2.48 -16.82 -22.63
N ILE A 69 1.98 -15.58 -22.48
CA ILE A 69 0.96 -15.01 -23.36
C ILE A 69 1.46 -14.80 -24.80
N ALA A 70 2.76 -14.53 -24.99
CA ALA A 70 3.36 -14.34 -26.30
C ALA A 70 3.39 -15.65 -27.11
N HIS A 71 3.58 -16.78 -26.43
CA HIS A 71 3.50 -18.09 -27.06
C HIS A 71 2.05 -18.49 -27.32
N ALA A 72 1.15 -18.26 -26.36
CA ALA A 72 -0.29 -18.45 -26.54
C ALA A 72 -0.80 -17.69 -27.78
N ARG A 73 -0.33 -16.44 -27.96
CA ARG A 73 -0.71 -15.62 -29.11
C ARG A 73 -0.20 -16.18 -30.45
N ARG A 74 1.03 -16.71 -30.48
CA ARG A 74 1.58 -17.35 -31.69
C ARG A 74 0.77 -18.58 -32.10
N VAL A 75 0.42 -19.44 -31.13
CA VAL A 75 -0.44 -20.61 -31.38
C VAL A 75 -1.82 -20.18 -31.89
N PHE A 76 -2.39 -19.12 -31.30
CA PHE A 76 -3.66 -18.55 -31.74
C PHE A 76 -3.60 -18.00 -33.18
N ASP A 77 -2.51 -17.32 -33.55
CA ASP A 77 -2.36 -16.71 -34.87
C ASP A 77 -2.15 -17.75 -36.00
N GLN A 78 -1.79 -18.99 -35.66
CA GLN A 78 -1.67 -20.12 -36.61
C GLN A 78 -3.01 -20.76 -36.98
N ILE A 79 -4.12 -20.38 -36.34
CA ILE A 79 -5.45 -20.93 -36.60
C ILE A 79 -6.04 -20.27 -37.86
N SER A 80 -6.25 -21.08 -38.91
CA SER A 80 -6.71 -20.64 -40.23
C SER A 80 -8.21 -20.34 -40.32
N ASP A 81 -9.05 -20.85 -39.39
CA ASP A 81 -10.48 -20.50 -39.26
C ASP A 81 -10.98 -20.63 -37.79
N PRO A 82 -10.71 -19.63 -36.93
CA PRO A 82 -11.04 -19.72 -35.52
C PRO A 82 -12.53 -19.45 -35.25
N ASN A 83 -13.26 -20.45 -34.77
CA ASN A 83 -14.58 -20.27 -34.16
C ASN A 83 -14.49 -19.47 -32.84
N THR A 84 -15.60 -19.21 -32.14
CA THR A 84 -15.59 -18.37 -30.91
C THR A 84 -14.72 -18.89 -29.75
N ALA A 85 -14.38 -20.18 -29.69
CA ALA A 85 -13.71 -20.79 -28.53
C ALA A 85 -12.23 -20.38 -28.35
N PRO A 86 -11.35 -20.43 -29.37
CA PRO A 86 -9.99 -19.89 -29.30
C PRO A 86 -9.95 -18.41 -28.90
N TRP A 87 -10.88 -17.58 -29.39
CA TRP A 87 -10.96 -16.16 -29.02
C TRP A 87 -11.24 -15.98 -27.54
N ASN A 88 -12.23 -16.70 -27.00
CA ASN A 88 -12.56 -16.64 -25.58
C ASN A 88 -11.41 -17.15 -24.68
N ALA A 89 -10.67 -18.18 -25.12
CA ALA A 89 -9.48 -18.65 -24.41
C ALA A 89 -8.39 -17.57 -24.38
N MET A 90 -8.10 -16.95 -25.53
CA MET A 90 -7.10 -15.89 -25.62
C MET A 90 -7.49 -14.65 -24.80
N PHE A 91 -8.76 -14.25 -24.84
CA PHE A 91 -9.24 -13.12 -24.02
C PHE A 91 -9.13 -13.38 -22.52
N LYS A 92 -9.50 -14.60 -22.06
CA LYS A 92 -9.29 -14.99 -20.66
C LYS A 92 -7.82 -14.92 -20.28
N GLY A 93 -6.94 -15.37 -21.18
CA GLY A 93 -5.51 -15.29 -20.98
C GLY A 93 -4.98 -13.86 -20.86
N TYR A 94 -5.43 -12.96 -21.73
CA TYR A 94 -5.09 -11.54 -21.62
C TYR A 94 -5.62 -10.90 -20.33
N ILE A 95 -6.87 -11.19 -19.93
CA ILE A 95 -7.43 -10.68 -18.67
C ILE A 95 -6.63 -11.17 -17.45
N GLY A 96 -6.27 -12.46 -17.42
CA GLY A 96 -5.48 -13.03 -16.32
C GLY A 96 -4.07 -12.43 -16.19
N ASN A 97 -3.57 -11.79 -17.23
CA ASN A 97 -2.29 -11.08 -17.26
C ASN A 97 -2.47 -9.54 -17.30
N GLU A 98 -3.66 -9.03 -16.98
CA GLU A 98 -4.00 -7.59 -16.92
C GLU A 98 -3.81 -6.82 -18.25
N MET A 99 -3.79 -7.53 -19.38
CA MET A 99 -3.64 -6.97 -20.73
C MET A 99 -4.99 -6.60 -21.34
N TYR A 100 -5.71 -5.67 -20.71
CA TYR A 100 -7.08 -5.31 -21.11
C TYR A 100 -7.16 -4.66 -22.49
N LEU A 101 -6.13 -3.91 -22.91
CA LEU A 101 -6.11 -3.23 -24.21
C LEU A 101 -6.02 -4.23 -25.36
N ASP A 102 -5.19 -5.26 -25.20
CA ASP A 102 -5.05 -6.35 -26.17
C ASP A 102 -6.35 -7.13 -26.38
N VAL A 103 -7.20 -7.25 -25.34
CA VAL A 103 -8.55 -7.82 -25.47
C VAL A 103 -9.39 -6.99 -26.44
N LEU A 104 -9.38 -5.65 -26.33
CA LEU A 104 -10.15 -4.78 -27.22
C LEU A 104 -9.62 -4.83 -28.66
N ILE A 105 -8.29 -4.85 -28.84
CA ILE A 105 -7.66 -4.98 -30.16
C ILE A 105 -8.04 -6.31 -30.80
N LEU A 106 -7.90 -7.41 -30.06
CA LEU A 106 -8.21 -8.74 -30.55
C LEU A 106 -9.73 -8.89 -30.81
N PHE A 107 -10.59 -8.28 -30.01
CA PHE A 107 -12.04 -8.27 -30.27
C PHE A 107 -12.40 -7.55 -31.57
N ARG A 108 -11.77 -6.41 -31.87
CA ARG A 108 -11.96 -5.74 -33.17
C ARG A 108 -11.57 -6.64 -34.35
N ARG A 109 -10.47 -7.41 -34.20
CA ARG A 109 -10.06 -8.41 -35.21
C ARG A 109 -11.13 -9.50 -35.38
N MET A 110 -11.66 -10.05 -34.29
CA MET A 110 -12.73 -11.07 -34.31
C MET A 110 -13.95 -10.60 -35.13
N ILE A 111 -14.37 -9.34 -34.91
CA ILE A 111 -15.49 -8.74 -35.64
C ILE A 111 -15.15 -8.52 -37.11
N ASN A 112 -13.94 -8.06 -37.44
CA ASN A 112 -13.51 -7.80 -38.82
C ASN A 112 -13.46 -9.06 -39.69
N ILE A 113 -13.16 -10.22 -39.10
CA ILE A 113 -13.19 -11.52 -39.79
C ILE A 113 -14.59 -12.17 -39.74
N ASN A 114 -15.62 -11.43 -39.34
CA ASN A 114 -17.02 -11.86 -39.26
C ASN A 114 -17.31 -13.04 -38.30
N VAL A 115 -16.45 -13.29 -37.30
CA VAL A 115 -16.75 -14.28 -36.25
C VAL A 115 -17.71 -13.66 -35.24
N LYS A 116 -18.90 -14.24 -35.11
CA LYS A 116 -19.95 -13.73 -34.21
C LYS A 116 -19.58 -13.98 -32.72
N PRO A 117 -19.54 -12.93 -31.88
CA PRO A 117 -19.45 -13.07 -30.43
C PRO A 117 -20.70 -13.75 -29.87
N ASN A 118 -20.50 -14.60 -28.85
CA ASN A 118 -21.59 -15.20 -28.11
C ASN A 118 -21.78 -14.49 -26.75
N TYR A 119 -22.77 -14.94 -25.97
CA TYR A 119 -23.07 -14.35 -24.65
C TYR A 119 -21.96 -14.54 -23.60
N PHE A 120 -20.95 -15.39 -23.87
CA PHE A 120 -19.74 -15.50 -23.04
C PHE A 120 -18.63 -14.53 -23.46
N THR A 121 -18.56 -14.18 -24.75
CA THR A 121 -17.55 -13.24 -25.27
C THR A 121 -17.81 -11.81 -24.80
N ILE A 122 -19.07 -11.37 -24.83
CA ILE A 122 -19.43 -9.97 -24.55
C ILE A 122 -19.01 -9.52 -23.13
N PRO A 123 -19.29 -10.27 -22.04
CA PRO A 123 -18.88 -9.88 -20.68
C PRO A 123 -17.38 -9.73 -20.50
N ILE A 124 -16.59 -10.59 -21.16
CA ILE A 124 -15.13 -10.54 -21.11
C ILE A 124 -14.63 -9.20 -21.67
N VAL A 125 -15.16 -8.78 -22.81
CA VAL A 125 -14.78 -7.52 -23.47
C VAL A 125 -15.29 -6.31 -22.70
N LEU A 126 -16.53 -6.35 -22.20
CA LEU A 126 -17.09 -5.28 -21.35
C LEU A 126 -16.28 -5.07 -20.07
N LYS A 127 -15.80 -6.16 -19.44
CA LYS A 127 -14.92 -6.08 -18.26
C LYS A 127 -13.61 -5.36 -18.59
N SER A 128 -13.03 -5.61 -19.76
CA SER A 128 -11.85 -4.86 -20.23
C SER A 128 -12.18 -3.38 -20.48
N CYS A 129 -13.34 -3.06 -21.04
CA CYS A 129 -13.78 -1.66 -21.17
C CYS A 129 -13.91 -0.97 -19.80
N ALA A 130 -14.51 -1.64 -18.82
CA ALA A 130 -14.66 -1.11 -17.46
C ALA A 130 -13.28 -0.84 -16.80
N LYS A 131 -12.34 -1.79 -16.92
CA LYS A 131 -11.00 -1.66 -16.35
C LYS A 131 -10.15 -0.56 -17.01
N LEU A 132 -10.33 -0.32 -18.30
CA LEU A 132 -9.65 0.75 -19.04
C LEU A 132 -10.38 2.10 -18.96
N SER A 133 -11.54 2.17 -18.29
CA SER A 133 -12.44 3.32 -18.36
C SER A 133 -12.79 3.72 -19.81
N ALA A 134 -12.82 2.74 -20.73
CA ALA A 134 -13.03 2.93 -22.17
C ALA A 134 -14.53 2.99 -22.50
N LEU A 135 -15.22 4.00 -21.97
CA LEU A 135 -16.68 4.12 -22.03
C LEU A 135 -17.24 4.13 -23.46
N LYS A 136 -16.58 4.82 -24.40
CA LYS A 136 -16.99 4.88 -25.81
C LYS A 136 -16.98 3.50 -26.48
N ASP A 137 -15.98 2.67 -26.19
CA ASP A 137 -15.92 1.30 -26.70
C ASP A 137 -16.99 0.42 -26.04
N GLY A 138 -17.27 0.63 -24.75
CA GLY A 138 -18.38 0.00 -24.03
C GLY A 138 -19.75 0.33 -24.62
N GLU A 139 -20.03 1.59 -24.95
CA GLU A 139 -21.28 2.02 -25.59
C GLU A 139 -21.47 1.41 -26.99
N ARG A 140 -20.40 1.37 -27.79
CA ARG A 140 -20.41 0.68 -29.09
C ARG A 140 -20.74 -0.80 -28.94
N LEU A 141 -20.15 -1.45 -27.93
CA LEU A 141 -20.43 -2.85 -27.63
C LEU A 141 -21.87 -3.06 -27.15
N HIS A 142 -22.42 -2.13 -26.35
CA HIS A 142 -23.82 -2.16 -25.94
C HIS A 142 -24.77 -2.07 -27.14
N CYS A 143 -24.52 -1.16 -28.10
CA CYS A 143 -25.28 -1.11 -29.36
C CYS A 143 -25.24 -2.44 -30.11
N PHE A 144 -24.09 -3.12 -30.11
CA PHE A 144 -23.96 -4.45 -30.70
C PHE A 144 -24.77 -5.51 -29.96
N VAL A 145 -24.75 -5.52 -28.62
CA VAL A 145 -25.56 -6.40 -27.76
C VAL A 145 -27.04 -6.29 -28.10
N VAL A 146 -27.54 -5.07 -28.29
CA VAL A 146 -28.93 -4.82 -28.68
C VAL A 146 -29.22 -5.40 -30.07
N LYS A 147 -28.34 -5.17 -31.05
CA LYS A 147 -28.50 -5.68 -32.43
C LYS A 147 -28.49 -7.21 -32.52
N VAL A 148 -27.71 -7.89 -31.69
CA VAL A 148 -27.61 -9.36 -31.68
C VAL A 148 -28.70 -10.02 -30.81
N GLY A 149 -29.50 -9.23 -30.10
CA GLY A 149 -30.63 -9.73 -29.32
C GLY A 149 -30.28 -10.19 -27.90
N PHE A 150 -29.11 -9.79 -27.37
CA PHE A 150 -28.70 -10.13 -26.01
C PHE A 150 -29.14 -9.10 -24.94
N LYS A 151 -29.97 -8.11 -25.31
CA LYS A 151 -30.40 -7.01 -24.42
C LYS A 151 -31.03 -7.47 -23.10
N SER A 152 -31.81 -8.56 -23.11
CA SER A 152 -32.51 -9.06 -21.92
C SER A 152 -31.73 -10.15 -21.17
N ASN A 153 -30.51 -10.49 -21.60
CA ASN A 153 -29.70 -11.53 -20.98
C ASN A 153 -29.11 -11.03 -19.64
N PRO A 154 -29.38 -11.68 -18.49
CA PRO A 154 -28.92 -11.19 -17.19
C PRO A 154 -27.38 -11.18 -17.05
N PHE A 155 -26.67 -12.11 -17.67
CA PHE A 155 -25.21 -12.20 -17.58
C PHE A 155 -24.54 -11.04 -18.33
N VAL A 156 -25.01 -10.75 -19.55
CA VAL A 156 -24.56 -9.59 -20.34
C VAL A 156 -25.00 -8.28 -19.69
N GLY A 157 -26.25 -8.20 -19.25
CA GLY A 157 -26.83 -7.02 -18.59
C GLY A 157 -26.11 -6.65 -17.29
N THR A 158 -25.74 -7.62 -16.45
CA THR A 158 -24.97 -7.39 -15.22
C THR A 158 -23.61 -6.75 -15.53
N THR A 159 -22.92 -7.22 -16.58
CA THR A 159 -21.61 -6.68 -16.94
C THR A 159 -21.73 -5.31 -17.62
N LEU A 160 -22.82 -5.06 -18.35
CA LEU A 160 -23.14 -3.72 -18.88
C LEU A 160 -23.40 -2.72 -17.75
N ILE A 161 -24.14 -3.12 -16.71
CA ILE A 161 -24.34 -2.29 -15.50
C ILE A 161 -22.98 -1.94 -14.89
N ASP A 162 -22.12 -2.92 -14.63
CA ASP A 162 -20.79 -2.72 -14.06
C ASP A 162 -19.90 -1.78 -14.91
N MET A 163 -19.95 -1.92 -16.24
CA MET A 163 -19.23 -1.06 -17.19
C MET A 163 -19.73 0.40 -17.12
N TYR A 164 -21.04 0.62 -17.16
CA TYR A 164 -21.61 1.97 -17.07
C TYR A 164 -21.41 2.61 -15.71
N CYS A 165 -21.51 1.84 -14.62
CA CYS A 165 -21.22 2.32 -13.28
C CYS A 165 -19.75 2.72 -13.12
N SER A 166 -18.82 1.90 -13.63
CA SER A 166 -17.38 2.22 -13.66
C SER A 166 -17.09 3.46 -14.51
N GLY A 167 -17.86 3.67 -15.59
CA GLY A 167 -17.78 4.88 -16.42
C GLY A 167 -18.54 6.09 -15.88
N GLY A 168 -19.12 6.01 -14.68
CA GLY A 168 -19.84 7.11 -14.03
C GLY A 168 -21.23 7.45 -14.60
N ILE A 169 -21.77 6.67 -15.55
CA ILE A 169 -23.10 6.93 -16.15
C ILE A 169 -24.15 5.99 -15.54
N ILE A 170 -24.58 6.31 -14.32
CA ILE A 170 -25.59 5.52 -13.58
C ILE A 170 -26.94 5.49 -14.29
N SER A 171 -27.32 6.56 -15.00
CA SER A 171 -28.58 6.62 -15.76
C SER A 171 -28.67 5.55 -16.85
N SER A 172 -27.57 5.30 -17.56
CA SER A 172 -27.49 4.24 -18.57
C SER A 172 -27.45 2.86 -17.93
N ALA A 173 -26.76 2.70 -16.81
CA ALA A 173 -26.79 1.45 -16.03
C ALA A 173 -28.22 1.11 -15.58
N TYR A 174 -28.99 2.10 -15.09
CA TYR A 174 -30.38 1.90 -14.68
C TYR A 174 -31.32 1.55 -15.85
N LYS A 175 -31.07 2.10 -17.05
CA LYS A 175 -31.79 1.68 -18.27
C LYS A 175 -31.55 0.20 -18.57
N VAL A 176 -30.28 -0.23 -18.58
CA VAL A 176 -29.93 -1.65 -18.77
C VAL A 176 -30.58 -2.52 -17.71
N PHE A 177 -30.52 -2.10 -16.44
CA PHE A 177 -31.18 -2.80 -15.33
C PHE A 177 -32.68 -3.00 -15.59
N ASN A 178 -33.36 -2.02 -16.18
CA ASN A 178 -34.78 -2.14 -16.50
C ASN A 178 -35.10 -3.08 -17.68
N GLU A 179 -34.18 -3.24 -18.62
CA GLU A 179 -34.36 -4.08 -19.83
C GLU A 179 -34.13 -5.59 -19.59
N ILE A 180 -33.52 -5.95 -18.45
CA ILE A 180 -33.26 -7.35 -18.07
C ILE A 180 -34.59 -8.01 -17.65
N SER A 181 -34.92 -9.14 -18.29
CA SER A 181 -36.21 -9.83 -18.10
C SER A 181 -36.34 -10.52 -16.73
N LEU A 182 -35.28 -11.21 -16.29
CA LEU A 182 -35.22 -11.87 -14.99
C LEU A 182 -34.01 -11.34 -14.21
N ARG A 183 -34.26 -10.38 -13.31
CA ARG A 183 -33.24 -9.81 -12.44
C ARG A 183 -33.01 -10.74 -11.26
N ASN A 184 -31.88 -11.43 -11.27
CA ASN A 184 -31.41 -12.23 -10.15
C ASN A 184 -30.75 -11.35 -9.09
N VAL A 185 -30.44 -11.92 -7.92
CA VAL A 185 -29.80 -11.18 -6.81
C VAL A 185 -28.52 -10.46 -7.24
N VAL A 186 -27.72 -11.06 -8.13
CA VAL A 186 -26.48 -10.46 -8.67
C VAL A 186 -26.75 -9.15 -9.43
N THR A 187 -27.80 -9.09 -10.27
CA THR A 187 -28.15 -7.88 -11.02
C THR A 187 -28.56 -6.73 -10.09
N TRP A 188 -29.35 -7.03 -9.05
CA TRP A 188 -29.71 -6.05 -8.02
C TRP A 188 -28.49 -5.55 -7.26
N THR A 189 -27.63 -6.45 -6.81
CA THR A 189 -26.39 -6.11 -6.09
C THR A 189 -25.45 -5.25 -6.94
N SER A 190 -25.31 -5.54 -8.24
CA SER A 190 -24.52 -4.71 -9.16
C SER A 190 -25.07 -3.29 -9.30
N MET A 191 -26.39 -3.12 -9.41
CA MET A 191 -26.99 -1.78 -9.51
C MET A 191 -26.83 -0.99 -8.20
N ILE A 192 -27.05 -1.66 -7.05
CA ILE A 192 -26.84 -1.08 -5.71
C ILE A 192 -25.40 -0.60 -5.54
N ARG A 193 -24.41 -1.45 -5.90
CA ARG A 193 -22.99 -1.09 -5.87
C ARG A 193 -22.71 0.13 -6.76
N GLY A 194 -23.33 0.19 -7.93
CA GLY A 194 -23.25 1.34 -8.83
C GLY A 194 -23.66 2.65 -8.17
N TYR A 195 -24.81 2.68 -7.50
CA TYR A 195 -25.28 3.86 -6.76
C TYR A 195 -24.36 4.22 -5.60
N ILE A 196 -23.88 3.24 -4.83
CA ILE A 196 -22.90 3.46 -3.75
C ILE A 196 -21.63 4.11 -4.28
N SER A 197 -21.04 3.59 -5.37
CA SER A 197 -19.84 4.16 -5.98
C SER A 197 -20.04 5.57 -6.53
N SER A 198 -21.28 5.94 -6.86
CA SER A 198 -21.63 7.32 -7.27
C SER A 198 -21.93 8.26 -6.10
N GLY A 199 -21.90 7.77 -4.86
CA GLY A 199 -22.20 8.54 -3.64
C GLY A 199 -23.69 8.67 -3.31
N ASP A 200 -24.59 8.10 -4.12
CA ASP A 200 -26.05 8.14 -3.87
C ASP A 200 -26.52 6.93 -3.07
N ILE A 201 -26.24 6.96 -1.77
CA ILE A 201 -26.62 5.90 -0.83
C ILE A 201 -28.15 5.77 -0.65
N ASN A 202 -28.90 6.85 -0.89
CA ASN A 202 -30.35 6.88 -0.73
C ASN A 202 -31.04 6.06 -1.81
N SER A 203 -30.66 6.26 -3.08
CA SER A 203 -31.17 5.45 -4.19
C SER A 203 -30.74 3.98 -4.05
N ALA A 204 -29.52 3.73 -3.59
CA ALA A 204 -29.06 2.37 -3.26
C ALA A 204 -29.97 1.70 -2.21
N ARG A 205 -30.33 2.42 -1.14
CA ARG A 205 -31.22 1.94 -0.08
C ARG A 205 -32.64 1.66 -0.58
N GLN A 206 -33.16 2.51 -1.45
CA GLN A 206 -34.47 2.27 -2.08
C GLN A 206 -34.47 0.99 -2.92
N LEU A 207 -33.44 0.80 -3.77
CA LEU A 207 -33.32 -0.43 -4.56
C LEU A 207 -33.15 -1.67 -3.70
N PHE A 208 -32.38 -1.58 -2.62
CA PHE A 208 -32.27 -2.67 -1.65
C PHE A 208 -33.61 -3.05 -1.02
N ASN A 209 -34.45 -2.06 -0.69
CA ASN A 209 -35.79 -2.30 -0.15
C ASN A 209 -36.75 -2.90 -1.19
N LEU A 210 -36.55 -2.61 -2.48
CA LEU A 210 -37.36 -3.17 -3.57
C LEU A 210 -36.91 -4.57 -4.00
N ALA A 211 -35.69 -5.01 -3.64
CA ALA A 211 -35.18 -6.32 -4.01
C ALA A 211 -36.07 -7.45 -3.44
N PRO A 212 -36.61 -8.36 -4.28
CA PRO A 212 -37.49 -9.44 -3.82
C PRO A 212 -36.78 -10.43 -2.90
N GLU A 213 -35.54 -10.75 -3.22
CA GLU A 213 -34.66 -11.64 -2.47
C GLU A 213 -33.35 -10.93 -2.16
N ARG A 214 -32.80 -11.18 -0.97
CA ARG A 214 -31.57 -10.56 -0.47
C ARG A 214 -30.67 -11.65 0.09
N ASP A 215 -29.59 -11.94 -0.61
CA ASP A 215 -28.52 -12.78 -0.09
C ASP A 215 -27.58 -11.98 0.83
N ILE A 216 -26.70 -12.69 1.52
CA ILE A 216 -25.73 -12.08 2.43
C ILE A 216 -24.80 -11.08 1.72
N VAL A 217 -24.53 -11.30 0.43
CA VAL A 217 -23.69 -10.41 -0.39
C VAL A 217 -24.38 -9.05 -0.60
N MET A 218 -25.68 -9.02 -0.85
CA MET A 218 -26.44 -7.78 -0.99
C MET A 218 -26.48 -7.00 0.34
N TRP A 219 -26.71 -7.68 1.47
CA TRP A 219 -26.66 -7.07 2.81
C TRP A 219 -25.29 -6.45 3.08
N ASN A 220 -24.21 -7.22 2.87
CA ASN A 220 -22.84 -6.75 3.08
C ASN A 220 -22.49 -5.57 2.15
N THR A 221 -23.00 -5.57 0.91
CA THR A 221 -22.81 -4.46 -0.04
C THR A 221 -23.46 -3.18 0.48
N MET A 222 -24.67 -3.25 1.05
CA MET A 222 -25.32 -2.07 1.64
C MET A 222 -24.64 -1.58 2.91
N VAL A 223 -24.23 -2.49 3.81
CA VAL A 223 -23.45 -2.13 5.02
C VAL A 223 -22.16 -1.42 4.61
N SER A 224 -21.43 -1.98 3.63
CA SER A 224 -20.23 -1.36 3.05
C SER A 224 -20.52 0.03 2.47
N GLY A 225 -21.66 0.23 1.81
CA GLY A 225 -22.06 1.54 1.30
C GLY A 225 -22.25 2.60 2.38
N TYR A 226 -22.87 2.24 3.51
CA TYR A 226 -22.99 3.16 4.65
C TYR A 226 -21.64 3.46 5.31
N ILE A 227 -20.75 2.46 5.39
CA ILE A 227 -19.38 2.64 5.90
C ILE A 227 -18.60 3.64 5.05
N VAL A 228 -18.63 3.49 3.71
CA VAL A 228 -17.96 4.41 2.76
C VAL A 228 -18.53 5.82 2.84
N SER A 229 -19.82 5.96 3.17
CA SER A 229 -20.49 7.24 3.39
C SER A 229 -20.27 7.81 4.80
N CYS A 230 -19.39 7.19 5.61
CA CYS A 230 -19.11 7.52 7.02
C CYS A 230 -20.35 7.53 7.93
N ASN A 231 -21.44 6.85 7.56
CA ASN A 231 -22.65 6.73 8.38
C ASN A 231 -22.66 5.40 9.15
N MET A 232 -21.84 5.34 10.20
CA MET A 232 -21.65 4.12 10.99
C MET A 232 -22.90 3.69 11.76
N ASN A 233 -23.76 4.63 12.15
CA ASN A 233 -25.01 4.30 12.84
C ASN A 233 -25.96 3.50 11.92
N ALA A 234 -26.20 3.98 10.70
CA ALA A 234 -27.01 3.26 9.72
C ALA A 234 -26.38 1.93 9.30
N ALA A 235 -25.05 1.86 9.22
CA ALA A 235 -24.33 0.61 8.96
C ALA A 235 -24.57 -0.43 10.07
N ARG A 236 -24.50 0.00 11.34
CA ARG A 236 -24.76 -0.86 12.50
C ARG A 236 -26.21 -1.33 12.58
N GLU A 237 -27.17 -0.40 12.42
CA GLU A 237 -28.59 -0.75 12.39
C GLU A 237 -28.90 -1.79 11.31
N LEU A 238 -28.31 -1.63 10.13
CA LEU A 238 -28.52 -2.57 9.04
C LEU A 238 -27.87 -3.94 9.31
N PHE A 239 -26.70 -3.93 9.91
CA PHE A 239 -25.99 -5.14 10.34
C PHE A 239 -26.78 -5.93 11.39
N ASP A 240 -27.44 -5.25 12.32
CA ASP A 240 -28.22 -5.85 13.42
C ASP A 240 -29.51 -6.54 12.94
N VAL A 241 -29.95 -6.29 11.71
CA VAL A 241 -31.12 -6.97 11.10
C VAL A 241 -30.77 -8.07 10.10
N ILE A 242 -29.48 -8.35 9.85
CA ILE A 242 -29.05 -9.44 8.96
C ILE A 242 -29.48 -10.79 9.56
N PRO A 243 -30.29 -11.62 8.84
CA PRO A 243 -30.83 -12.86 9.41
C PRO A 243 -29.77 -13.90 9.79
N ASN A 244 -28.75 -14.09 8.95
CA ASN A 244 -27.64 -15.03 9.17
C ASN A 244 -26.32 -14.32 8.82
N ARG A 245 -25.65 -13.77 9.82
CA ARG A 245 -24.36 -13.09 9.63
C ARG A 245 -23.28 -14.14 9.43
N ASP A 246 -22.56 -14.01 8.32
CA ASP A 246 -21.31 -14.74 8.14
C ASP A 246 -20.14 -13.95 8.73
N LEU A 247 -18.98 -14.59 8.81
CA LEU A 247 -17.76 -13.95 9.30
C LEU A 247 -17.34 -12.74 8.45
N MET A 248 -17.73 -12.73 7.16
CA MET A 248 -17.50 -11.59 6.27
C MET A 248 -18.35 -10.38 6.67
N SER A 249 -19.61 -10.56 7.07
CA SER A 249 -20.45 -9.48 7.59
C SER A 249 -19.78 -8.81 8.79
N TRP A 250 -19.33 -9.60 9.77
CA TRP A 250 -18.64 -9.09 10.96
C TRP A 250 -17.37 -8.33 10.59
N ASN A 251 -16.50 -8.94 9.78
CA ASN A 251 -15.25 -8.31 9.33
C ASN A 251 -15.49 -7.04 8.48
N THR A 252 -16.60 -6.96 7.72
CA THR A 252 -16.96 -5.76 6.95
C THR A 252 -17.24 -4.59 7.89
N LEU A 253 -18.07 -4.79 8.91
CA LEU A 253 -18.41 -3.74 9.86
C LEU A 253 -17.21 -3.39 10.77
N LEU A 254 -16.41 -4.39 11.17
CA LEU A 254 -15.20 -4.21 11.97
C LEU A 254 -14.18 -3.30 11.25
N ASN A 255 -13.88 -3.58 9.99
CA ASN A 255 -13.04 -2.70 9.17
C ASN A 255 -13.66 -1.31 9.00
N GLY A 256 -14.99 -1.20 8.95
CA GLY A 256 -15.68 0.08 8.89
C GLY A 256 -15.46 0.95 10.13
N TYR A 257 -15.52 0.37 11.32
CA TYR A 257 -15.19 1.08 12.56
C TYR A 257 -13.70 1.48 12.60
N ALA A 258 -12.80 0.55 12.26
CA ALA A 258 -11.36 0.81 12.21
C ALA A 258 -10.99 1.96 11.27
N ASN A 259 -11.52 1.95 10.04
CA ASN A 259 -11.22 2.96 9.01
C ASN A 259 -11.81 4.34 9.34
N ASN A 260 -12.91 4.40 10.10
CA ASN A 260 -13.52 5.64 10.55
C ASN A 260 -12.96 6.15 11.90
N GLY A 261 -11.96 5.46 12.46
CA GLY A 261 -11.27 5.87 13.69
C GLY A 261 -12.01 5.59 15.00
N ASP A 262 -13.19 4.96 14.96
CA ASP A 262 -13.91 4.55 16.17
C ASP A 262 -13.39 3.20 16.67
N MET A 263 -12.22 3.23 17.30
CA MET A 263 -11.57 2.03 17.85
C MET A 263 -12.32 1.42 19.02
N LYS A 264 -13.14 2.19 19.74
CA LYS A 264 -13.98 1.67 20.82
C LYS A 264 -15.12 0.82 20.26
N GLY A 265 -15.83 1.33 19.25
CA GLY A 265 -16.84 0.57 18.51
C GLY A 265 -16.25 -0.68 17.85
N CYS A 266 -15.05 -0.56 17.26
CA CYS A 266 -14.29 -1.67 16.68
C CYS A 266 -14.03 -2.78 17.70
N LYS A 267 -13.48 -2.44 18.88
CA LYS A 267 -13.18 -3.40 19.94
C LYS A 267 -14.44 -4.07 20.50
N ASN A 268 -15.49 -3.30 20.78
CA ASN A 268 -16.77 -3.86 21.24
C ASN A 268 -17.35 -4.86 20.23
N LEU A 269 -17.35 -4.51 18.94
CA LEU A 269 -17.83 -5.42 17.90
C LEU A 269 -16.97 -6.68 17.80
N PHE A 270 -15.65 -6.56 17.92
CA PHE A 270 -14.73 -7.69 17.95
C PHE A 270 -15.02 -8.63 19.12
N ASP A 271 -15.36 -8.09 20.29
CA ASP A 271 -15.68 -8.87 21.48
C ASP A 271 -17.05 -9.58 21.35
N GLU A 272 -17.99 -9.01 20.60
CA GLU A 272 -19.28 -9.61 20.24
C GLU A 272 -19.16 -10.78 19.22
N MET A 273 -18.05 -10.88 18.47
CA MET A 273 -17.89 -11.89 17.42
C MET A 273 -17.91 -13.32 17.98
N PRO A 274 -18.80 -14.22 17.48
CA PRO A 274 -18.84 -15.61 17.92
C PRO A 274 -17.57 -16.40 17.56
N GLU A 275 -17.04 -16.13 16.37
CA GLU A 275 -15.81 -16.73 15.86
C GLU A 275 -14.91 -15.63 15.29
N ARG A 276 -13.60 -15.78 15.45
CA ARG A 276 -12.60 -14.81 15.01
C ARG A 276 -11.57 -15.53 14.14
N ASN A 277 -11.31 -15.01 12.96
CA ASN A 277 -10.25 -15.51 12.09
C ASN A 277 -9.13 -14.47 11.96
N PHE A 278 -8.12 -14.79 11.16
CA PHE A 278 -7.00 -13.90 10.93
C PHE A 278 -7.42 -12.54 10.35
N PHE A 279 -8.51 -12.47 9.57
CA PHE A 279 -9.03 -11.20 9.07
C PHE A 279 -9.62 -10.34 10.19
N SER A 280 -10.32 -10.94 11.17
CA SER A 280 -10.85 -10.23 12.34
C SER A 280 -9.72 -9.61 13.17
N TRP A 281 -8.68 -10.41 13.45
CA TRP A 281 -7.51 -9.94 14.20
C TRP A 281 -6.74 -8.86 13.44
N ASN A 282 -6.52 -9.05 12.13
CA ASN A 282 -5.83 -8.05 11.30
C ASN A 282 -6.62 -6.75 11.17
N ALA A 283 -7.95 -6.80 11.13
CA ALA A 283 -8.77 -5.59 11.12
C ALA A 283 -8.62 -4.80 12.43
N LEU A 284 -8.63 -5.48 13.58
CA LEU A 284 -8.45 -4.82 14.88
C LEU A 284 -7.02 -4.27 15.05
N ILE A 285 -6.01 -5.10 14.81
CA ILE A 285 -4.58 -4.74 14.91
C ILE A 285 -4.23 -3.64 13.91
N GLY A 286 -4.64 -3.78 12.64
CA GLY A 286 -4.45 -2.76 11.61
C GLY A 286 -5.19 -1.47 11.94
N GLY A 287 -6.41 -1.56 12.49
CA GLY A 287 -7.17 -0.41 12.96
C GLY A 287 -6.43 0.39 14.03
N TYR A 288 -5.89 -0.28 15.04
CA TYR A 288 -5.06 0.38 16.06
C TYR A 288 -3.81 1.03 15.45
N ALA A 289 -3.13 0.35 14.53
CA ALA A 289 -1.93 0.88 13.87
C ALA A 289 -2.22 2.13 13.03
N HIS A 290 -3.31 2.14 12.25
CA HIS A 290 -3.72 3.29 11.43
C HIS A 290 -4.13 4.49 12.28
N ASN A 291 -4.67 4.26 13.47
CA ASN A 291 -5.05 5.31 14.43
C ASN A 291 -3.93 5.67 15.41
N SER A 292 -2.67 5.28 15.12
CA SER A 292 -1.47 5.56 15.93
C SER A 292 -1.53 5.05 17.38
N GLN A 293 -2.37 4.06 17.66
CA GLN A 293 -2.52 3.38 18.95
C GLN A 293 -1.60 2.16 18.98
N PHE A 294 -0.28 2.41 18.93
CA PHE A 294 0.72 1.34 18.75
C PHE A 294 0.87 0.43 19.98
N MET A 295 0.55 0.89 21.18
CA MET A 295 0.60 0.03 22.38
C MET A 295 -0.49 -1.04 22.31
N GLU A 296 -1.70 -0.63 21.93
CA GLU A 296 -2.85 -1.50 21.73
C GLU A 296 -2.61 -2.53 20.62
N VAL A 297 -1.81 -2.20 19.60
CA VAL A 297 -1.32 -3.16 18.59
C VAL A 297 -0.55 -4.31 19.26
N LEU A 298 0.42 -3.98 20.11
CA LEU A 298 1.27 -4.98 20.77
C LEU A 298 0.46 -5.82 21.77
N ASP A 299 -0.43 -5.20 22.54
CA ASP A 299 -1.28 -5.90 23.51
C ASP A 299 -2.28 -6.83 22.82
N THR A 300 -2.91 -6.37 21.73
CA THR A 300 -3.82 -7.19 20.91
C THR A 300 -3.07 -8.35 20.26
N PHE A 301 -1.84 -8.13 19.80
CA PHE A 301 -1.00 -9.20 19.26
C PHE A 301 -0.63 -10.25 20.32
N LYS A 302 -0.26 -9.83 21.54
CA LYS A 302 -0.04 -10.76 22.66
C LYS A 302 -1.31 -11.55 22.99
N THR A 303 -2.47 -10.89 22.97
CA THR A 303 -3.78 -11.53 23.17
C THR A 303 -4.07 -12.57 22.08
N MET A 304 -3.81 -12.23 20.81
CA MET A 304 -3.95 -13.15 19.68
C MET A 304 -3.09 -14.42 19.86
N LEU A 305 -1.85 -14.28 20.34
CA LEU A 305 -0.94 -15.40 20.57
C LEU A 305 -1.35 -16.29 21.76
N ASN A 306 -1.88 -15.70 22.82
CA ASN A 306 -2.17 -16.42 24.06
C ASN A 306 -3.58 -17.04 24.10
N GLU A 307 -4.56 -16.34 23.54
CA GLU A 307 -5.98 -16.69 23.71
C GLU A 307 -6.62 -17.28 22.44
N SER A 308 -5.90 -17.27 21.32
CA SER A 308 -6.43 -17.75 20.04
C SER A 308 -5.54 -18.83 19.43
N ASN A 309 -6.17 -19.77 18.73
CA ASN A 309 -5.46 -20.74 17.89
C ASN A 309 -5.10 -20.18 16.50
N VAL A 310 -5.27 -18.87 16.29
CA VAL A 310 -5.04 -18.21 15.00
C VAL A 310 -3.59 -17.76 14.95
N GLN A 311 -2.84 -18.30 13.99
CA GLN A 311 -1.44 -17.89 13.78
C GLN A 311 -1.37 -16.54 13.05
N PRO A 312 -0.52 -15.61 13.52
CA PRO A 312 -0.20 -14.38 12.80
C PRO A 312 0.30 -14.66 11.39
N ASN A 313 -0.23 -13.92 10.41
CA ASN A 313 0.26 -13.97 9.04
C ASN A 313 1.25 -12.84 8.75
N ASP A 314 1.78 -12.79 7.53
CA ASP A 314 2.76 -11.78 7.11
C ASP A 314 2.26 -10.34 7.25
N ALA A 315 0.99 -10.08 6.98
CA ALA A 315 0.37 -8.78 7.22
C ALA A 315 0.33 -8.43 8.72
N THR A 316 -0.04 -9.38 9.59
CA THR A 316 -0.01 -9.17 11.06
C THR A 316 1.40 -8.82 11.52
N LEU A 317 2.39 -9.61 11.11
CA LEU A 317 3.79 -9.44 11.54
C LEU A 317 4.36 -8.09 11.09
N ALA A 318 4.06 -7.64 9.87
CA ALA A 318 4.51 -6.35 9.38
C ALA A 318 3.91 -5.18 10.18
N ILE A 319 2.62 -5.25 10.53
CA ILE A 319 1.96 -4.23 11.38
C ILE A 319 2.61 -4.18 12.76
N VAL A 320 2.85 -5.35 13.37
CA VAL A 320 3.48 -5.45 14.69
C VAL A 320 4.92 -4.94 14.65
N LEU A 321 5.71 -5.29 13.63
CA LEU A 321 7.06 -4.77 13.44
C LEU A 321 7.08 -3.24 13.27
N SER A 322 6.09 -2.69 12.56
CA SER A 322 5.92 -1.25 12.44
C SER A 322 5.57 -0.60 13.79
N ALA A 323 4.71 -1.21 14.60
CA ALA A 323 4.42 -0.74 15.95
C ALA A 323 5.67 -0.81 16.84
N CYS A 324 6.46 -1.89 16.77
CA CYS A 324 7.74 -1.98 17.45
C CYS A 324 8.71 -0.87 17.00
N SER A 325 8.77 -0.55 15.71
CA SER A 325 9.63 0.51 15.18
C SER A 325 9.23 1.91 15.66
N LYS A 326 7.94 2.13 15.93
CA LYS A 326 7.40 3.39 16.45
C LYS A 326 7.56 3.54 17.96
N LEU A 327 7.44 2.45 18.71
CA LEU A 327 7.55 2.42 20.16
C LEU A 327 8.98 2.17 20.66
N GLY A 328 9.90 1.78 19.77
CA GLY A 328 11.24 1.34 20.17
C GLY A 328 11.25 -0.01 20.88
N ALA A 329 10.23 -0.86 20.68
CA ALA A 329 10.07 -2.16 21.35
C ALA A 329 10.99 -3.23 20.72
N LEU A 330 12.29 -3.17 21.05
CA LEU A 330 13.34 -3.93 20.39
C LEU A 330 13.25 -5.43 20.70
N GLU A 331 12.97 -5.79 21.95
CA GLU A 331 12.97 -7.20 22.37
C GLU A 331 11.80 -7.96 21.74
N LEU A 332 10.60 -7.35 21.73
CA LEU A 332 9.47 -7.90 20.98
C LEU A 332 9.77 -7.98 19.48
N GLY A 333 10.42 -6.96 18.89
CA GLY A 333 10.83 -6.99 17.50
C GLY A 333 11.80 -8.13 17.17
N LYS A 334 12.77 -8.44 18.05
CA LYS A 334 13.65 -9.60 17.92
C LYS A 334 12.89 -10.91 18.03
N TRP A 335 11.95 -11.01 18.98
CA TRP A 335 11.10 -12.18 19.10
C TRP A 335 10.29 -12.43 17.82
N VAL A 336 9.67 -11.38 17.27
CA VAL A 336 8.91 -11.45 16.00
C VAL A 336 9.82 -11.87 14.85
N HIS A 337 11.07 -11.40 14.80
CA HIS A 337 12.04 -11.85 13.79
C HIS A 337 12.29 -13.37 13.87
N VAL A 338 12.54 -13.90 15.07
CA VAL A 338 12.75 -15.34 15.27
C VAL A 338 11.48 -16.12 14.94
N TYR A 339 10.31 -15.62 15.36
CA TYR A 339 9.02 -16.22 15.00
C TYR A 339 8.83 -16.28 13.48
N ALA A 340 9.13 -15.19 12.75
CA ALA A 340 9.01 -15.14 11.30
C ALA A 340 9.91 -16.17 10.61
N GLN A 341 11.16 -16.31 11.07
CA GLN A 341 12.09 -17.33 10.55
C GLN A 341 11.57 -18.75 10.76
N ASN A 342 11.05 -19.05 11.96
CA ASN A 342 10.55 -20.38 12.32
C ASN A 342 9.25 -20.77 11.60
N ASN A 343 8.47 -19.78 11.15
CA ASN A 343 7.18 -20.00 10.46
C ASN A 343 7.28 -19.83 8.92
N GLY A 344 8.47 -19.94 8.34
CA GLY A 344 8.65 -19.98 6.89
C GLY A 344 8.64 -18.61 6.19
N TYR A 345 8.74 -17.51 6.94
CA TYR A 345 8.78 -16.16 6.38
C TYR A 345 10.19 -15.62 6.10
N LYS A 346 11.23 -16.46 6.23
CA LYS A 346 12.63 -16.07 6.06
C LYS A 346 12.93 -15.41 4.71
N ASP A 347 12.32 -15.90 3.62
CA ASP A 347 12.49 -15.36 2.27
C ASP A 347 11.41 -14.36 1.87
N ASN A 348 10.52 -13.95 2.79
CA ASN A 348 9.49 -12.96 2.51
C ASN A 348 10.07 -11.54 2.52
N THR A 349 10.23 -10.95 1.33
CA THR A 349 10.76 -9.59 1.13
C THR A 349 9.97 -8.53 1.92
N TYR A 350 8.65 -8.67 2.05
CA TYR A 350 7.81 -7.70 2.77
C TYR A 350 8.12 -7.67 4.28
N ILE A 351 8.29 -8.84 4.89
CA ILE A 351 8.67 -8.94 6.30
C ILE A 351 10.12 -8.50 6.50
N ALA A 352 11.03 -8.88 5.60
CA ALA A 352 12.43 -8.45 5.67
C ALA A 352 12.56 -6.91 5.62
N ASN A 353 11.82 -6.23 4.74
CA ASN A 353 11.77 -4.77 4.70
C ASN A 353 11.25 -4.16 6.01
N SER A 354 10.21 -4.76 6.60
CA SER A 354 9.66 -4.33 7.90
C SER A 354 10.65 -4.54 9.05
N LEU A 355 11.44 -5.62 9.02
CA LEU A 355 12.50 -5.89 9.99
C LEU A 355 13.66 -4.90 9.88
N ILE A 356 14.06 -4.52 8.65
CA ILE A 356 15.09 -3.48 8.43
C ILE A 356 14.64 -2.16 9.05
N ASP A 357 13.39 -1.73 8.79
CA ASP A 357 12.82 -0.51 9.38
C ASP A 357 12.76 -0.58 10.92
N MET A 358 12.31 -1.72 11.46
CA MET A 358 12.23 -1.95 12.90
C MET A 358 13.60 -1.87 13.57
N TYR A 359 14.57 -2.64 13.11
CA TYR A 359 15.92 -2.61 13.70
C TYR A 359 16.58 -1.24 13.55
N ALA A 360 16.40 -0.57 12.41
CA ALA A 360 16.94 0.76 12.19
C ALA A 360 16.34 1.76 13.20
N LYS A 361 15.02 1.83 13.35
CA LYS A 361 14.38 2.79 14.27
C LYS A 361 14.60 2.47 15.74
N CYS A 362 14.78 1.19 16.08
CA CYS A 362 15.19 0.77 17.43
C CYS A 362 16.69 0.98 17.71
N GLY A 363 17.46 1.55 16.79
CA GLY A 363 18.87 1.91 17.00
C GLY A 363 19.89 0.79 16.76
N VAL A 364 19.47 -0.38 16.29
CA VAL A 364 20.35 -1.55 16.07
C VAL A 364 20.62 -1.74 14.57
N ILE A 365 21.35 -0.79 13.98
CA ILE A 365 21.62 -0.74 12.54
C ILE A 365 22.37 -1.99 12.02
N THR A 366 23.20 -2.62 12.85
CA THR A 366 23.91 -3.86 12.48
C THR A 366 22.95 -4.98 12.10
N ASN A 367 21.89 -5.18 12.89
CA ASN A 367 20.89 -6.21 12.63
C ASN A 367 20.09 -5.89 11.36
N ALA A 368 19.80 -4.62 11.10
CA ALA A 368 19.15 -4.19 9.86
C ALA A 368 20.00 -4.55 8.63
N ILE A 369 21.33 -4.31 8.69
CA ILE A 369 22.26 -4.70 7.63
C ILE A 369 22.31 -6.23 7.47
N ASP A 370 22.31 -6.99 8.57
CA ASP A 370 22.35 -8.44 8.52
C ASP A 370 21.10 -9.04 7.88
N VAL A 371 19.92 -8.52 8.24
CA VAL A 371 18.65 -8.88 7.58
C VAL A 371 18.77 -8.59 6.10
N PHE A 372 19.16 -7.38 5.70
CA PHE A 372 19.32 -7.00 4.29
C PHE A 372 20.26 -7.93 3.54
N ARG A 373 21.43 -8.23 4.11
CA ARG A 373 22.42 -9.13 3.48
C ARG A 373 21.89 -10.55 3.33
N SER A 374 21.12 -11.04 4.29
CA SER A 374 20.54 -12.39 4.27
C SER A 374 19.42 -12.59 3.23
N MET A 375 18.83 -11.51 2.69
CA MET A 375 17.75 -11.61 1.70
C MET A 375 18.21 -12.22 0.38
N SER A 376 17.54 -13.29 -0.05
CA SER A 376 17.76 -13.95 -1.35
C SER A 376 17.34 -13.08 -2.53
N LYS A 377 16.20 -12.39 -2.40
CA LYS A 377 15.67 -11.43 -3.37
C LYS A 377 15.49 -10.06 -2.73
N LYS A 378 16.04 -9.03 -3.38
CA LYS A 378 15.96 -7.63 -2.96
C LYS A 378 15.21 -6.84 -4.02
N ASP A 379 14.21 -6.08 -3.59
CA ASP A 379 13.51 -5.10 -4.40
C ASP A 379 14.00 -3.68 -4.10
N VAL A 380 13.50 -2.69 -4.83
CA VAL A 380 13.87 -1.27 -4.64
C VAL A 380 13.59 -0.82 -3.21
N ILE A 381 12.50 -1.30 -2.59
CA ILE A 381 12.14 -1.00 -1.20
C ILE A 381 13.21 -1.52 -0.23
N SER A 382 13.74 -2.73 -0.47
CA SER A 382 14.83 -3.33 0.34
C SER A 382 16.07 -2.44 0.35
N TRP A 383 16.49 -1.96 -0.83
CA TRP A 383 17.64 -1.06 -0.97
C TRP A 383 17.39 0.29 -0.31
N ASN A 384 16.22 0.89 -0.56
CA ASN A 384 15.84 2.17 0.02
C ASN A 384 15.81 2.11 1.56
N SER A 385 15.27 1.04 2.13
CA SER A 385 15.15 0.87 3.58
C SER A 385 16.52 0.88 4.25
N VAL A 386 17.49 0.12 3.73
CA VAL A 386 18.84 0.06 4.32
C VAL A 386 19.66 1.33 4.04
N ILE A 387 19.52 1.97 2.87
CA ILE A 387 20.22 3.23 2.55
C ILE A 387 19.74 4.35 3.49
N ASN A 388 18.42 4.49 3.64
CA ASN A 388 17.82 5.48 4.54
C ASN A 388 18.23 5.22 6.00
N ALA A 389 18.17 3.95 6.44
CA ALA A 389 18.59 3.57 7.77
C ALA A 389 20.06 3.96 8.04
N LEU A 390 20.97 3.63 7.12
CA LEU A 390 22.39 3.98 7.25
C LEU A 390 22.61 5.50 7.26
N ALA A 391 21.89 6.24 6.42
CA ALA A 391 21.95 7.70 6.38
C ALA A 391 21.51 8.32 7.71
N MET A 392 20.36 7.89 8.25
CA MET A 392 19.82 8.36 9.53
C MET A 392 20.76 8.10 10.70
N HIS A 393 21.48 6.97 10.68
CA HIS A 393 22.47 6.60 11.70
C HIS A 393 23.86 7.20 11.47
N GLY A 394 24.01 8.12 10.50
CA GLY A 394 25.29 8.78 10.21
C GLY A 394 26.33 7.90 9.50
N HIS A 395 25.97 6.68 9.08
CA HIS A 395 26.83 5.78 8.32
C HIS A 395 26.80 6.07 6.81
N GLY A 396 26.96 7.34 6.44
CA GLY A 396 26.80 7.81 5.06
C GLY A 396 27.74 7.11 4.05
N SER A 397 28.95 6.76 4.46
CA SER A 397 29.92 6.06 3.59
C SER A 397 29.44 4.66 3.20
N ILE A 398 28.84 3.94 4.15
CA ILE A 398 28.23 2.62 3.91
C ILE A 398 26.97 2.80 3.05
N ALA A 399 26.15 3.82 3.32
CA ALA A 399 24.96 4.12 2.52
C ALA A 399 25.30 4.33 1.03
N LEU A 400 26.34 5.11 0.73
CA LEU A 400 26.82 5.34 -0.63
C LEU A 400 27.40 4.07 -1.27
N LYS A 401 28.06 3.20 -0.49
CA LYS A 401 28.52 1.90 -0.98
C LYS A 401 27.35 1.00 -1.35
N ILE A 402 26.32 0.91 -0.50
CA ILE A 402 25.10 0.14 -0.77
C ILE A 402 24.36 0.70 -2.00
N PHE A 403 24.31 2.02 -2.18
CA PHE A 403 23.78 2.63 -3.39
C PHE A 403 24.57 2.24 -4.66
N HIS A 404 25.89 2.13 -4.57
CA HIS A 404 26.70 1.63 -5.67
C HIS A 404 26.39 0.15 -5.98
N GLU A 405 26.23 -0.69 -4.96
CA GLU A 405 25.83 -2.09 -5.10
C GLU A 405 24.43 -2.24 -5.73
N MET A 406 23.48 -1.36 -5.40
CA MET A 406 22.16 -1.29 -6.02
C MET A 406 22.26 -1.07 -7.53
N LYS A 407 23.12 -0.12 -7.96
CA LYS A 407 23.36 0.16 -9.39
C LYS A 407 23.99 -1.02 -10.12
N ILE A 408 24.97 -1.69 -9.51
CA ILE A 408 25.59 -2.90 -10.08
C ILE A 408 24.55 -4.01 -10.24
N SER A 409 23.62 -4.12 -9.28
CA SER A 409 22.52 -5.10 -9.30
C SER A 409 21.42 -4.77 -10.33
N LYS A 410 21.61 -3.74 -11.16
CA LYS A 410 20.67 -3.26 -12.19
C LYS A 410 19.28 -2.90 -11.66
N GLN A 411 19.15 -2.64 -10.36
CA GLN A 411 17.94 -2.07 -9.79
C GLN A 411 17.92 -0.58 -10.10
N LYS A 412 16.79 -0.07 -10.59
CA LYS A 412 16.64 1.35 -10.91
C LYS A 412 16.37 2.12 -9.61
N PRO A 413 17.22 3.09 -9.23
CA PRO A 413 16.92 4.05 -8.19
C PRO A 413 15.62 4.80 -8.45
N ASP A 414 14.89 5.11 -7.39
CA ASP A 414 13.72 5.98 -7.40
C ASP A 414 13.96 7.24 -6.56
N GLY A 415 12.95 8.11 -6.43
CA GLY A 415 13.08 9.32 -5.63
C GLY A 415 13.43 9.04 -4.17
N ILE A 416 12.87 7.96 -3.60
CA ILE A 416 13.16 7.56 -2.21
C ILE A 416 14.63 7.15 -2.07
N THR A 417 15.22 6.49 -3.07
CA THR A 417 16.66 6.19 -3.08
C THR A 417 17.49 7.47 -2.97
N PHE A 418 17.15 8.51 -3.75
CA PHE A 418 17.89 9.75 -3.78
C PHE A 418 17.73 10.59 -2.52
N ILE A 419 16.58 10.54 -1.85
CA ILE A 419 16.41 11.10 -0.50
C ILE A 419 17.47 10.51 0.44
N GLY A 420 17.59 9.18 0.50
CA GLY A 420 18.56 8.50 1.35
C GLY A 420 20.02 8.83 1.02
N VAL A 421 20.35 8.87 -0.28
CA VAL A 421 21.69 9.20 -0.76
C VAL A 421 22.07 10.65 -0.44
N ILE A 422 21.17 11.61 -0.66
CA ILE A 422 21.43 13.03 -0.35
C ILE A 422 21.50 13.24 1.16
N CYS A 423 20.65 12.57 1.95
CA CYS A 423 20.77 12.56 3.41
C CYS A 423 22.13 12.01 3.86
N ALA A 424 22.61 10.92 3.25
CA ALA A 424 23.94 10.39 3.53
C ALA A 424 25.05 11.43 3.23
N CYS A 425 24.94 12.17 2.12
CA CYS A 425 25.83 13.30 1.83
C CYS A 425 25.71 14.42 2.86
N SER A 426 24.50 14.73 3.34
CA SER A 426 24.23 15.74 4.38
C SER A 426 24.96 15.41 5.67
N HIS A 427 24.81 14.17 6.16
CA HIS A 427 25.48 13.71 7.38
C HIS A 427 27.02 13.66 7.25
N MET A 428 27.55 13.55 6.04
CA MET A 428 29.00 13.57 5.77
C MET A 428 29.55 14.94 5.36
N GLY A 429 28.70 15.97 5.19
CA GLY A 429 29.10 17.28 4.67
C GLY A 429 29.58 17.27 3.21
N LEU A 430 29.22 16.25 2.41
CA LEU A 430 29.64 16.10 1.01
C LEU A 430 28.76 16.95 0.08
N VAL A 431 28.85 18.27 0.19
CA VAL A 431 27.99 19.21 -0.54
C VAL A 431 28.03 18.98 -2.05
N LYS A 432 29.24 18.86 -2.62
CA LYS A 432 29.43 18.65 -4.06
C LYS A 432 28.81 17.34 -4.55
N ASP A 433 28.97 16.25 -3.79
CA ASP A 433 28.41 14.95 -4.16
C ASP A 433 26.89 14.93 -4.03
N GLY A 434 26.34 15.63 -3.03
CA GLY A 434 24.90 15.83 -2.89
C GLY A 434 24.29 16.51 -4.12
N PHE A 435 24.90 17.59 -4.62
CA PHE A 435 24.48 18.23 -5.87
C PHE A 435 24.65 17.33 -7.09
N ASN A 436 25.74 16.55 -7.17
CA ASN A 436 25.94 15.61 -8.27
C ASN A 436 24.82 14.54 -8.29
N HIS A 437 24.44 14.01 -7.13
CA HIS A 437 23.35 13.05 -7.01
C HIS A 437 21.98 13.66 -7.30
N PHE A 438 21.71 14.88 -6.82
CA PHE A 438 20.48 15.61 -7.13
C PHE A 438 20.34 15.87 -8.63
N ASN A 439 21.42 16.24 -9.32
CA ASN A 439 21.42 16.45 -10.76
C ASN A 439 21.30 15.13 -11.54
N SER A 440 21.97 14.06 -11.08
CA SER A 440 21.86 12.72 -11.68
C SER A 440 20.43 12.18 -11.62
N MET A 441 19.74 12.40 -10.50
CA MET A 441 18.32 12.06 -10.34
C MET A 441 17.45 12.65 -11.48
N ILE A 442 17.70 13.90 -11.84
CA ILE A 442 16.95 14.62 -12.89
C ILE A 442 17.40 14.16 -14.28
N ASN A 443 18.71 14.18 -14.54
CA ASN A 443 19.25 14.02 -15.89
C ASN A 443 19.36 12.56 -16.33
N ASP A 444 19.77 11.66 -15.43
CA ASP A 444 20.05 10.26 -15.76
C ASP A 444 18.84 9.36 -15.51
N TYR A 445 18.06 9.67 -14.46
CA TYR A 445 16.93 8.85 -14.02
C TYR A 445 15.56 9.46 -14.35
N LEU A 446 15.51 10.71 -14.84
CA LEU A 446 14.28 11.42 -15.21
C LEU A 446 13.27 11.50 -14.05
N ILE A 447 13.76 11.57 -12.82
CA ILE A 447 12.94 11.69 -11.62
C ILE A 447 12.70 13.18 -11.34
N VAL A 448 11.43 13.57 -11.26
CA VAL A 448 11.03 14.93 -10.94
C VAL A 448 11.21 15.18 -9.44
N PRO A 449 12.05 16.15 -9.02
CA PRO A 449 12.25 16.45 -7.61
C PRO A 449 10.94 16.84 -6.92
N GLN A 450 10.66 16.18 -5.80
CA GLN A 450 9.57 16.50 -4.87
C GLN A 450 10.09 17.31 -3.67
N MET A 451 9.17 17.81 -2.83
CA MET A 451 9.49 18.64 -1.64
C MET A 451 10.57 18.04 -0.76
N GLU A 452 10.54 16.74 -0.54
CA GLU A 452 11.48 16.00 0.30
C GLU A 452 12.92 16.09 -0.24
N HIS A 453 13.10 16.05 -1.56
CA HIS A 453 14.43 16.15 -2.19
C HIS A 453 15.02 17.55 -2.00
N TYR A 454 14.19 18.58 -2.14
CA TYR A 454 14.61 19.96 -1.84
C TYR A 454 14.92 20.13 -0.35
N GLY A 455 14.12 19.53 0.53
CA GLY A 455 14.39 19.46 1.96
C GLY A 455 15.75 18.86 2.30
N CYS A 456 16.12 17.75 1.67
CA CYS A 456 17.45 17.12 1.84
C CYS A 456 18.59 18.03 1.37
N MET A 457 18.41 18.75 0.26
CA MET A 457 19.43 19.68 -0.26
C MET A 457 19.59 20.92 0.64
N VAL A 458 18.48 21.45 1.16
CA VAL A 458 18.53 22.55 2.14
C VAL A 458 19.20 22.08 3.42
N ASP A 459 18.86 20.89 3.93
CA ASP A 459 19.51 20.29 5.10
C ASP A 459 21.04 20.12 4.89
N LEU A 460 21.45 19.64 3.72
CA LEU A 460 22.87 19.51 3.34
C LEU A 460 23.61 20.86 3.38
N LEU A 461 23.05 21.91 2.78
CA LEU A 461 23.64 23.25 2.77
C LEU A 461 23.63 23.87 4.18
N ALA A 462 22.51 23.73 4.88
CA ALA A 462 22.31 24.23 6.23
C ALA A 462 23.35 23.65 7.21
N ARG A 463 23.57 22.33 7.20
CA ARG A 463 24.59 21.66 8.02
C ARG A 463 26.02 21.96 7.61
N ALA A 464 26.25 22.34 6.36
CA ALA A 464 27.56 22.80 5.89
C ALA A 464 27.85 24.27 6.28
N GLY A 465 26.90 24.98 6.90
CA GLY A 465 27.01 26.40 7.23
C GLY A 465 26.82 27.35 6.04
N LEU A 466 26.39 26.82 4.89
CA LEU A 466 26.14 27.57 3.65
C LEU A 466 24.71 28.12 3.66
N ILE A 467 24.41 28.96 4.66
CA ILE A 467 23.06 29.48 4.93
C ILE A 467 22.56 30.38 3.80
N ASP A 468 23.44 31.20 3.24
CA ASP A 468 23.10 32.16 2.20
C ASP A 468 22.79 31.40 0.88
N GLU A 469 23.57 30.37 0.55
CA GLU A 469 23.30 29.46 -0.57
C GLU A 469 22.04 28.62 -0.36
N ALA A 470 21.75 28.19 0.88
CA ALA A 470 20.52 27.49 1.21
C ALA A 470 19.30 28.38 0.96
N MET A 471 19.37 29.65 1.33
CA MET A 471 18.31 30.62 1.07
C MET A 471 18.14 30.88 -0.42
N GLU A 472 19.23 31.04 -1.17
CA GLU A 472 19.19 31.16 -2.63
C GLU A 472 18.55 29.94 -3.29
N PHE A 473 18.89 28.73 -2.83
CA PHE A 473 18.31 27.49 -3.31
C PHE A 473 16.79 27.43 -3.07
N ILE A 474 16.32 27.84 -1.89
CA ILE A 474 14.90 27.96 -1.57
C ILE A 474 14.19 28.97 -2.47
N THR A 475 14.82 30.09 -2.84
CA THR A 475 14.20 31.06 -3.75
C THR A 475 14.07 30.55 -5.18
N LYS A 476 14.97 29.65 -5.61
CA LYS A 476 15.02 29.11 -6.97
C LYS A 476 14.14 27.87 -7.16
N MET A 477 13.71 27.22 -6.08
CA MET A 477 12.90 26.00 -6.20
C MET A 477 11.52 26.32 -6.82
N PRO A 478 10.96 25.43 -7.66
CA PRO A 478 9.68 25.67 -8.33
C PRO A 478 8.46 25.42 -7.43
N LEU A 479 8.67 24.93 -6.21
CA LEU A 479 7.62 24.57 -5.26
C LEU A 479 7.60 25.56 -4.09
N LYS A 480 6.43 25.77 -3.46
CA LYS A 480 6.34 26.58 -2.25
C LYS A 480 6.98 25.81 -1.08
N PRO A 481 7.95 26.40 -0.34
CA PRO A 481 8.61 25.72 0.78
C PRO A 481 7.62 25.36 1.90
N ASP A 482 7.79 24.17 2.49
CA ASP A 482 6.98 23.68 3.60
C ASP A 482 7.61 24.01 4.97
N ASN A 483 6.94 23.58 6.05
CA ASN A 483 7.40 23.75 7.41
C ASN A 483 8.75 23.05 7.68
N VAL A 484 9.02 21.91 7.04
CA VAL A 484 10.25 21.13 7.25
C VAL A 484 11.46 21.89 6.71
N ILE A 485 11.38 22.46 5.50
CA ILE A 485 12.47 23.26 4.91
C ILE A 485 12.83 24.45 5.79
N TRP A 486 11.82 25.22 6.23
CA TRP A 486 12.06 26.39 7.08
C TRP A 486 12.59 26.01 8.47
N THR A 487 12.14 24.88 9.03
CA THR A 487 12.65 24.36 10.31
C THR A 487 14.11 23.95 10.21
N ASN A 488 14.50 23.26 9.13
CA ASN A 488 15.88 22.85 8.88
C ASN A 488 16.80 24.08 8.77
N LEU A 489 16.40 25.08 7.98
CA LEU A 489 17.17 26.31 7.84
C LEU A 489 17.25 27.08 9.16
N LEU A 490 16.14 27.23 9.88
CA LEU A 490 16.09 27.88 11.19
C LEU A 490 17.06 27.24 12.18
N SER A 491 17.09 25.90 12.23
CA SER A 491 17.97 25.17 13.14
C SER A 491 19.44 25.51 12.89
N ALA A 492 19.85 25.54 11.62
CA ALA A 492 21.20 25.89 11.23
C ALA A 492 21.49 27.39 11.42
N SER A 493 20.56 28.28 11.07
CA SER A 493 20.72 29.72 11.29
C SER A 493 20.95 30.06 12.77
N ARG A 494 20.34 29.30 13.69
CA ARG A 494 20.63 29.42 15.14
C ARG A 494 22.03 28.93 15.50
N ILE A 495 22.44 27.76 14.99
CA ILE A 495 23.77 27.19 15.22
C ILE A 495 24.87 28.14 14.72
N TYR A 496 24.71 28.66 13.50
CA TYR A 496 25.66 29.58 12.86
C TYR A 496 25.41 31.06 13.19
N LYS A 497 24.50 31.36 14.12
CA LYS A 497 24.19 32.71 14.63
C LYS A 497 23.81 33.75 13.55
N LYS A 498 23.16 33.29 12.47
CA LYS A 498 22.58 34.13 11.40
C LYS A 498 21.16 34.57 11.79
N ILE A 499 21.07 35.58 12.65
CA ILE A 499 19.81 35.96 13.30
C ILE A 499 18.75 36.47 12.29
N ASP A 500 19.16 37.26 11.30
CA ASP A 500 18.23 37.82 10.30
C ASP A 500 17.50 36.71 9.52
N VAL A 501 18.22 35.64 9.17
CA VAL A 501 17.66 34.48 8.48
C VAL A 501 16.77 33.67 9.42
N ALA A 502 17.15 33.55 10.70
CA ALA A 502 16.34 32.87 11.71
C ALA A 502 15.00 33.58 11.98
N GLU A 503 14.99 34.92 12.01
CA GLU A 503 13.77 35.73 12.11
C GLU A 503 12.85 35.48 10.91
N LEU A 504 13.39 35.57 9.69
CA LEU A 504 12.63 35.30 8.46
C LEU A 504 12.03 33.89 8.44
N CYS A 505 12.80 32.87 8.83
CA CYS A 505 12.30 31.49 8.88
C CYS A 505 11.11 31.34 9.83
N LEU A 506 11.17 32.00 11.00
CA LEU A 506 10.09 31.94 12.00
C LEU A 506 8.85 32.70 11.57
N GLU A 507 8.99 33.84 10.89
CA GLU A 507 7.86 34.54 10.27
C GLU A 507 7.14 33.63 9.26
N ARG A 508 7.90 32.94 8.39
CA ARG A 508 7.33 31.96 7.45
C ARG A 508 6.68 30.77 8.13
N LEU A 509 7.28 30.25 9.21
CA LEU A 509 6.68 29.16 9.98
C LEU A 509 5.38 29.57 10.67
N ILE A 510 5.27 30.82 11.13
CA ILE A 510 4.03 31.35 11.72
C ILE A 510 2.95 31.53 10.65
N GLU A 511 3.31 31.95 9.43
CA GLU A 511 2.37 32.01 8.29
C GLU A 511 1.83 30.63 7.90
N ILE A 512 2.64 29.58 8.00
CA ILE A 512 2.27 28.20 7.64
C ILE A 512 1.53 27.51 8.79
N GLU A 513 2.01 27.65 10.02
CA GLU A 513 1.50 26.99 11.23
C GLU A 513 1.14 28.02 12.32
N PRO A 514 0.05 28.80 12.14
CA PRO A 514 -0.33 29.84 13.09
C PRO A 514 -0.69 29.29 14.47
N ASP A 515 -1.09 28.02 14.56
CA ASP A 515 -1.52 27.35 15.78
C ASP A 515 -0.37 26.67 16.54
N ASN A 516 0.87 26.72 16.04
CA ASN A 516 2.01 26.09 16.71
C ASN A 516 2.67 27.05 17.71
N PRO A 517 2.48 26.87 19.04
CA PRO A 517 3.01 27.80 20.06
C PRO A 517 4.54 27.80 20.10
N SER A 518 5.19 26.74 19.61
CA SER A 518 6.65 26.61 19.63
C SER A 518 7.33 27.69 18.80
N ASN A 519 6.74 28.06 17.64
CA ASN A 519 7.29 29.05 16.73
C ASN A 519 7.32 30.45 17.37
N TYR A 520 6.25 30.85 18.06
CA TYR A 520 6.19 32.12 18.78
C TYR A 520 7.14 32.19 19.96
N VAL A 521 7.29 31.09 20.72
CA VAL A 521 8.24 31.03 21.85
C VAL A 521 9.66 31.18 21.33
N MET A 522 10.00 30.50 20.23
CA MET A 522 11.32 30.55 19.63
C MET A 522 11.65 31.95 19.09
N LEU A 523 10.69 32.60 18.43
CA LEU A 523 10.83 33.98 17.95
C LEU A 523 11.00 34.97 19.11
N SER A 524 10.23 34.79 20.19
CA SER A 524 10.35 35.60 21.40
C SER A 524 11.73 35.48 22.04
N ASN A 525 12.31 34.26 22.05
CA ASN A 525 13.65 34.05 22.60
C ASN A 525 14.72 34.76 21.76
N ILE A 526 14.63 34.66 20.42
CA ILE A 526 15.56 35.37 19.51
C ILE A 526 15.48 36.88 19.73
N TYR A 527 14.28 37.46 19.83
CA TYR A 527 14.13 38.89 20.16
C TYR A 527 14.70 39.26 21.52
N GLY A 528 14.60 38.38 22.51
CA GLY A 528 15.22 38.55 23.82
C GLY A 528 16.75 38.59 23.73
N ASP A 529 17.34 37.65 22.98
CA ASP A 529 18.79 37.55 22.78
C ASP A 529 19.36 38.80 22.08
N VAL A 530 18.61 39.41 21.15
CA VAL A 530 19.00 40.65 20.44
C VAL A 530 18.51 41.92 21.14
N LYS A 531 17.92 41.80 22.34
CA LYS A 531 17.40 42.93 23.16
C LYS A 531 16.30 43.75 22.46
N ARG A 532 15.55 43.16 21.54
CA ARG A 532 14.35 43.73 20.89
C ARG A 532 13.10 43.47 21.74
N TRP A 533 13.03 44.08 22.91
CA TRP A 533 11.98 43.81 23.92
C TRP A 533 10.56 44.13 23.43
N ASP A 534 10.40 45.14 22.57
CA ASP A 534 9.09 45.51 22.03
C ASP A 534 8.53 44.43 21.10
N ASP A 535 9.37 43.82 20.27
CA ASP A 535 8.96 42.76 19.34
C ASP A 535 8.72 41.43 20.09
N LEU A 536 9.48 41.16 21.15
CA LEU A 536 9.22 40.06 22.09
C LEU A 536 7.85 40.21 22.76
N ALA A 537 7.47 41.42 23.16
CA ALA A 537 6.16 41.65 23.75
C ALA A 537 5.03 41.37 22.73
N LYS A 538 5.21 41.83 21.47
CA LYS A 538 4.25 41.58 20.38
C LYS A 538 4.09 40.08 20.08
N SER A 539 5.18 39.31 20.00
CA SER A 539 5.12 37.86 19.74
C SER A 539 4.41 37.09 20.85
N LYS A 540 4.59 37.48 22.13
CA LYS A 540 3.86 36.89 23.26
C LYS A 540 2.37 37.23 23.25
N VAL A 541 1.99 38.43 22.81
CA VAL A 541 0.58 38.82 22.63
C VAL A 541 -0.04 38.02 21.49
N ALA A 542 0.65 37.90 20.35
CA ALA A 542 0.19 37.08 19.22
C ALA A 542 -0.07 35.62 19.65
N MET A 543 0.85 35.02 20.41
CA MET A 543 0.69 33.67 20.96
C MET A 543 -0.52 33.53 21.91
N ARG A 544 -0.84 34.55 22.71
CA ARG A 544 -2.03 34.50 23.60
C ARG A 544 -3.34 34.54 22.81
N ASN A 545 -3.35 35.23 21.67
CA ASN A 545 -4.53 35.37 20.83
C ASN A 545 -4.89 34.08 20.07
N THR A 546 -3.96 33.13 19.91
CA THR A 546 -4.24 31.83 19.26
C THR A 546 -4.94 30.82 20.18
N GLY A 547 -4.98 31.06 21.49
CA GLY A 547 -5.68 30.20 22.46
C GLY A 547 -5.02 28.84 22.75
N VAL A 548 -3.87 28.54 22.13
CA VAL A 548 -3.18 27.25 22.26
C VAL A 548 -2.31 27.21 23.52
N LYS A 549 -2.49 26.16 24.35
CA LYS A 549 -1.68 25.91 25.56
C LYS A 549 -0.49 25.00 25.24
N LYS A 550 0.63 25.22 25.92
CA LYS A 550 1.83 24.38 25.80
C LYS A 550 1.54 22.94 26.25
N LEU A 551 1.72 21.97 25.36
CA LEU A 551 1.70 20.55 25.72
C LEU A 551 3.00 20.20 26.46
N PRO A 552 2.95 19.43 27.57
CA PRO A 552 4.14 18.92 28.23
C PRO A 552 4.88 17.96 27.30
N GLY A 553 6.22 17.99 27.31
CA GLY A 553 7.02 17.01 26.57
C GLY A 553 6.77 15.60 27.12
N CYS A 554 6.80 14.58 26.26
CA CYS A 554 6.66 13.19 26.65
C CYS A 554 7.81 12.33 26.10
N SER A 555 8.04 11.17 26.70
CA SER A 555 9.02 10.16 26.26
C SER A 555 8.52 8.77 26.56
N LEU A 556 8.76 7.81 25.66
CA LEU A 556 8.33 6.41 25.76
C LEU A 556 9.56 5.52 25.98
N ILE A 557 9.52 4.63 26.96
CA ILE A 557 10.64 3.73 27.31
C ILE A 557 10.13 2.31 27.55
N GLU A 558 10.81 1.31 26.98
CA GLU A 558 10.54 -0.12 27.23
C GLU A 558 11.16 -0.57 28.57
N VAL A 559 10.36 -1.17 29.45
CA VAL A 559 10.75 -1.70 30.77
C VAL A 559 10.04 -3.04 30.99
N ASP A 560 10.79 -4.09 31.31
CA ASP A 560 10.26 -5.40 31.75
C ASP A 560 9.10 -5.94 30.86
N ASP A 561 9.29 -5.96 29.54
CA ASP A 561 8.34 -6.41 28.48
C ASP A 561 7.11 -5.51 28.20
N GLY A 562 7.09 -4.29 28.74
CA GLY A 562 6.08 -3.26 28.47
C GLY A 562 6.66 -1.91 28.06
N VAL A 563 5.89 -1.09 27.33
CA VAL A 563 6.29 0.28 26.98
C VAL A 563 5.57 1.26 27.92
N VAL A 564 6.34 2.16 28.54
CA VAL A 564 5.84 3.11 29.54
C VAL A 564 6.04 4.54 29.04
N GLU A 565 4.99 5.35 29.16
CA GLU A 565 4.97 6.75 28.75
C GLU A 565 5.23 7.69 29.94
N PHE A 566 6.21 8.59 29.79
CA PHE A 566 6.61 9.58 30.79
C PHE A 566 6.30 10.99 30.28
N TYR A 567 5.51 11.76 31.02
CA TYR A 567 5.34 13.19 30.75
C TYR A 567 6.32 14.02 31.59
N ALA A 568 6.73 15.16 31.06
CA ALA A 568 7.42 16.18 31.82
C ALA A 568 6.54 16.59 33.00
N PHE A 569 7.04 16.42 34.22
CA PHE A 569 6.31 16.61 35.49
C PHE A 569 5.24 15.55 35.81
N ASP A 570 5.28 14.38 35.17
CA ASP A 570 4.39 13.27 35.53
C ASP A 570 4.76 12.64 36.87
N GLU A 571 3.73 12.31 37.64
CA GLU A 571 3.82 11.69 38.96
C GLU A 571 3.15 10.31 39.03
N ARG A 572 2.61 9.80 37.91
CA ARG A 572 1.79 8.57 37.85
C ARG A 572 2.59 7.26 37.90
N HIS A 573 3.91 7.29 37.70
CA HIS A 573 4.72 6.07 37.63
C HIS A 573 4.89 5.38 38.99
N LEU A 574 4.67 4.07 39.05
CA LEU A 574 4.77 3.27 40.29
C LEU A 574 6.13 3.38 40.99
N LYS A 575 7.23 3.43 40.21
CA LYS A 575 8.61 3.61 40.71
C LYS A 575 9.09 5.07 40.75
N ARG A 576 8.20 6.07 40.80
CA ARG A 576 8.58 7.51 40.69
C ARG A 576 9.64 7.96 41.70
N GLU A 577 9.56 7.49 42.94
CA GLU A 577 10.48 7.86 44.03
C GLU A 577 11.92 7.46 43.67
N GLU A 578 12.09 6.23 43.18
CA GLU A 578 13.39 5.69 42.72
C GLU A 578 13.89 6.44 41.49
N ILE A 579 13.03 6.67 40.50
CA ILE A 579 13.38 7.37 39.26
C ILE A 579 13.84 8.80 39.57
N TYR A 580 13.06 9.57 40.34
CA TYR A 580 13.44 10.94 40.70
C TYR A 580 14.65 10.98 41.64
N SER A 581 14.83 9.98 42.50
CA SER A 581 16.04 9.85 43.31
C SER A 581 17.28 9.64 42.44
N ALA A 582 17.22 8.71 41.48
CA ALA A 582 18.27 8.47 40.51
C ALA A 582 18.54 9.70 39.63
N LEU A 583 17.50 10.37 39.13
CA LEU A 583 17.62 11.59 38.31
C LEU A 583 18.29 12.73 39.09
N ARG A 584 17.94 12.90 40.37
CA ARG A 584 18.61 13.86 41.27
C ARG A 584 20.07 13.48 41.52
N GLY A 585 20.38 12.20 41.63
CA GLY A 585 21.76 11.69 41.71
C GLY A 585 22.57 12.03 40.44
N LEU A 586 22.01 11.74 39.27
CA LEU A 586 22.63 12.04 37.98
C LEU A 586 22.81 13.55 37.74
N MET A 587 21.83 14.38 38.10
CA MET A 587 21.96 15.84 38.01
C MET A 587 23.04 16.40 38.95
N ARG A 588 23.26 15.76 40.10
CA ARG A 588 24.39 16.12 40.99
C ARG A 588 25.72 15.75 40.35
N LEU A 589 25.83 14.57 39.73
CA LEU A 589 27.04 14.13 39.05
C LEU A 589 27.37 15.00 37.82
N SER A 590 26.38 15.33 36.99
CA SER A 590 26.54 16.22 35.82
C SER A 590 27.00 17.64 36.20
N LYS A 591 26.55 18.16 37.35
CA LYS A 591 27.05 19.45 37.87
C LYS A 591 28.47 19.35 38.40
N VAL A 592 28.90 18.19 38.90
CA VAL A 592 30.27 17.96 39.36
C VAL A 592 31.22 17.84 38.17
N GLU A 593 30.82 17.18 37.08
CA GLU A 593 31.62 17.13 35.84
C GLU A 593 31.80 18.50 35.16
N GLN A 594 30.75 19.34 35.14
CA GLN A 594 30.89 20.72 34.65
C GLN A 594 31.81 21.59 35.54
N VAL A 595 31.97 21.28 36.82
CA VAL A 595 32.92 22.00 37.69
C VAL A 595 34.34 21.47 37.50
N MET A 596 34.51 20.16 37.28
CA MET A 596 35.83 19.57 37.03
C MET A 596 36.41 19.91 35.65
N GLU A 597 35.59 20.09 34.61
CA GLU A 597 36.09 20.55 33.29
C GLU A 597 36.57 22.02 33.31
N TYR A 598 36.09 22.84 34.25
CA TYR A 598 36.58 24.21 34.43
C TYR A 598 37.84 24.28 35.32
N GLU A 599 38.07 23.34 36.23
CA GLU A 599 39.26 23.32 37.11
C GLU A 599 40.48 22.60 36.49
N VAL A 600 40.33 21.82 35.41
CA VAL A 600 41.45 21.16 34.71
C VAL A 600 42.00 21.99 33.54
N GLY A 601 41.39 23.14 33.23
CA GLY A 601 41.86 24.11 32.22
C GLY A 601 42.78 25.22 32.74
N GLU A 602 42.98 25.32 34.06
CA GLU A 602 43.90 26.25 34.71
C GLU A 602 44.88 25.51 35.63
N ASN A 603 45.90 24.87 35.05
CA ASN A 603 47.21 24.67 35.68
C ASN A 603 48.29 24.36 34.63
#